data_AF-A0A4S5BII0-F1
#
_entry.id   AF-A0A4S5BII0-F1
#
_cell.length_a   1.000
_cell.length_b   1.000
_cell.length_c   1.000
_cell.angle_alpha   90.00
_cell.angle_beta   90.00
_cell.angle_gamma   90.00
#
_symmetry.space_group_name_H-M   'P 1'
#
loop_
_entity.id
_entity.type
_entity.pdbx_description
1 polymer ?
#
loop_
_entity_poly.entity_id
_entity_poly.type
_entity_poly.pdbx_seq_one_letter_code
_entity_poly.pdbx_strand_id
1 'polypeptide(L)'
;MDRVYGGYTRLPAESFGLTPAAPPKGNRAAPWNRDREAHKGRNMVERVFNRMKHHRKAATRHDRLDETLLANPWPILIAIYLKNTAKTQLV
;
A
#
# COMPACT_ATOMS: atom_id res chain seq x y z
N MET A 1 -12.59 13.80 -6.23
CA MET A 1 -12.43 12.79 -7.29
C MET A 1 -13.67 11.89 -7.42
N ASP A 2 -14.14 11.22 -6.36
CA ASP A 2 -15.17 10.16 -6.45
C ASP A 2 -16.51 10.58 -7.07
N ARG A 3 -16.92 11.84 -6.86
CA ARG A 3 -18.15 12.40 -7.45
C ARG A 3 -18.15 12.44 -8.98
N VAL A 4 -16.96 12.39 -9.62
CA VAL A 4 -16.82 12.43 -11.08
C VAL A 4 -17.19 11.09 -11.71
N TYR A 5 -16.79 9.98 -11.10
CA TYR A 5 -16.99 8.63 -11.63
C TYR A 5 -18.27 7.95 -11.15
N GLY A 6 -18.89 8.44 -10.07
CA GLY A 6 -20.07 7.80 -9.47
C GLY A 6 -21.25 7.59 -10.42
N GLY A 7 -21.35 8.38 -11.49
CA GLY A 7 -22.37 8.19 -12.53
C GLY A 7 -22.12 6.98 -13.44
N TYR A 8 -20.87 6.72 -13.79
CA TYR A 8 -20.48 5.64 -14.71
C TYR A 8 -20.41 4.29 -14.01
N THR A 9 -20.08 4.27 -12.72
CA THR A 9 -19.94 3.05 -11.93
C THR A 9 -21.26 2.56 -11.33
N ARG A 10 -22.31 3.38 -11.38
CA ARG A 10 -23.64 3.03 -10.85
C ARG A 10 -24.29 1.87 -11.60
N LEU A 11 -24.46 1.99 -12.92
CA LEU A 11 -25.17 0.98 -13.71
C LEU A 11 -24.50 -0.40 -13.62
N PRO A 12 -23.15 -0.50 -13.68
CA PRO A 12 -22.46 -1.77 -13.43
C PRO A 12 -22.69 -2.28 -11.99
N ALA A 13 -22.56 -1.43 -10.98
CA ALA A 13 -22.78 -1.85 -9.59
C ALA A 13 -24.20 -2.41 -9.37
N GLU A 14 -25.22 -1.73 -9.90
CA GLU A 14 -26.61 -2.19 -9.85
C GLU A 14 -26.80 -3.51 -10.60
N SER A 15 -26.14 -3.71 -11.74
CA SER A 15 -26.18 -5.00 -12.47
C SER A 15 -25.55 -6.16 -11.70
N PHE A 16 -24.61 -5.87 -10.80
CA PHE A 16 -24.02 -6.85 -9.88
C PHE A 16 -24.78 -6.99 -8.55
N GLY A 17 -25.94 -6.31 -8.39
CA GLY A 17 -26.71 -6.31 -7.15
C GLY A 17 -26.05 -5.52 -6.01
N LEU A 18 -25.06 -4.68 -6.31
CA LEU A 18 -24.31 -3.90 -5.33
C LEU A 18 -24.92 -2.51 -5.16
N THR A 19 -25.00 -2.04 -3.92
CA THR A 19 -25.42 -0.67 -3.63
C THR A 19 -24.34 0.33 -4.07
N PRO A 20 -24.69 1.39 -4.83
CA PRO A 20 -23.72 2.38 -5.29
C PRO A 20 -23.07 3.13 -4.12
N ALA A 21 -21.85 2.74 -3.77
CA ALA A 21 -21.10 3.38 -2.69
C ALA A 21 -20.50 4.73 -3.08
N ALA A 22 -20.50 5.13 -4.35
CA ALA A 22 -19.96 6.40 -4.82
C ALA A 22 -21.00 7.53 -4.65
N PRO A 23 -20.57 8.77 -4.27
CA PRO A 23 -21.50 9.86 -4.10
C PRO A 23 -21.99 10.36 -5.46
N PRO A 24 -23.28 10.75 -5.57
CA PRO A 24 -23.76 11.43 -6.76
C PRO A 24 -23.06 12.78 -6.95
N LYS A 25 -22.95 13.21 -8.22
CA LYS A 25 -22.51 14.57 -8.54
C LYS A 25 -23.55 15.57 -8.00
N GLY A 26 -23.09 16.66 -7.38
CA GLY A 26 -23.98 17.60 -6.68
C GLY A 26 -25.02 18.28 -7.58
N ASN A 27 -24.73 18.42 -8.86
CA ASN A 27 -25.55 19.11 -9.85
C ASN A 27 -26.57 18.16 -10.53
N ARG A 28 -26.78 16.95 -10.00
CA ARG A 28 -27.62 15.93 -10.63
C ARG A 28 -29.07 16.10 -10.18
N ALA A 29 -29.99 16.15 -11.13
CA ALA A 29 -31.43 16.33 -10.86
C ALA A 29 -32.04 15.17 -10.04
N ALA A 30 -31.57 13.95 -10.27
CA ALA A 30 -32.00 12.75 -9.53
C ALA A 30 -30.79 12.07 -8.86
N PRO A 31 -30.40 12.49 -7.65
CA PRO A 31 -29.39 11.80 -6.86
C PRO A 31 -29.96 10.48 -6.32
N TRP A 32 -29.17 9.40 -6.34
CA TRP A 32 -29.55 8.12 -5.73
C TRP A 32 -29.29 8.13 -4.22
N ASN A 33 -30.07 7.33 -3.49
CA ASN A 33 -29.80 7.10 -2.08
C ASN A 33 -28.49 6.32 -1.94
N ARG A 34 -27.64 6.79 -1.03
CA ARG A 34 -26.31 6.24 -0.82
C ARG A 34 -26.02 6.27 0.67
N ASP A 35 -25.53 5.15 1.17
CA ASP A 35 -25.14 5.03 2.57
C ASP A 35 -23.97 5.97 2.89
N ARG A 36 -24.31 7.04 3.59
CA ARG A 36 -23.38 8.11 3.95
C ARG A 36 -22.48 7.69 5.11
N GLU A 37 -22.94 6.78 5.96
CA GLU A 37 -22.17 6.24 7.09
C GLU A 37 -21.12 5.25 6.61
N ALA A 38 -21.51 4.30 5.75
CA ALA A 38 -20.57 3.38 5.12
C ALA A 38 -19.47 4.13 4.32
N HIS A 39 -19.81 5.25 3.66
CA HIS A 39 -18.80 6.04 2.99
C HIS A 39 -17.86 6.81 3.92
N LYS A 40 -18.34 7.28 5.09
CA LYS A 40 -17.46 7.94 6.06
C LYS A 40 -16.34 6.98 6.53
N GLY A 41 -16.65 5.69 6.68
CA GLY A 41 -15.68 4.67 7.08
C GLY A 41 -14.62 4.33 6.02
N ARG A 42 -14.87 4.58 4.73
CA ARG A 42 -13.94 4.20 3.64
C ARG A 42 -12.57 4.87 3.73
N ASN A 43 -12.50 6.12 4.19
CA ASN A 43 -11.24 6.85 4.26
C ASN A 43 -10.20 6.17 5.18
N MET A 44 -10.64 5.52 6.26
CA MET A 44 -9.72 4.78 7.14
C MET A 44 -9.13 3.57 6.41
N VAL A 45 -9.99 2.80 5.75
CA VAL A 45 -9.60 1.63 4.95
C VAL A 45 -8.65 2.06 3.83
N GLU A 46 -9.02 3.08 3.05
CA GLU A 46 -8.20 3.62 1.96
C GLU A 46 -6.82 4.09 2.43
N ARG A 47 -6.72 4.75 3.60
CA ARG A 47 -5.43 5.14 4.19
C ARG A 47 -4.57 3.94 4.55
N VAL A 48 -5.14 2.87 5.10
CA VAL A 48 -4.42 1.63 5.40
C VAL A 48 -3.90 0.99 4.12
N PHE A 49 -4.76 0.81 3.12
CA PHE A 49 -4.36 0.24 1.83
C PHE A 49 -3.34 1.13 1.11
N ASN A 50 -3.45 2.45 1.21
CA ASN A 50 -2.49 3.37 0.61
C ASN A 50 -1.11 3.27 1.27
N ARG A 51 -1.06 3.18 2.61
CA ARG A 51 0.19 2.88 3.33
C ARG A 51 0.77 1.54 2.91
N MET A 52 -0.05 0.49 2.88
CA MET A 52 0.39 -0.84 2.46
C MET A 52 0.95 -0.83 1.02
N LYS A 53 0.28 -0.13 0.09
CA LYS A 53 0.76 0.04 -1.30
C LYS A 53 2.08 0.81 -1.36
N HIS A 54 2.24 1.84 -0.53
CA HIS A 54 3.48 2.60 -0.45
C HIS A 54 4.64 1.72 0.04
N HIS A 55 4.41 0.90 1.06
CA HIS A 55 5.41 -0.02 1.59
C HIS A 55 5.70 -1.22 0.67
N ARG A 56 4.79 -1.58 -0.25
CA ARG A 56 5.04 -2.62 -1.25
C ARG A 56 6.26 -2.29 -2.14
N LYS A 57 6.49 -1.01 -2.44
CA LYS A 57 7.67 -0.55 -3.20
C LYS A 57 8.96 -0.61 -2.36
N ALA A 58 8.86 -0.49 -1.04
CA ALA A 58 10.00 -0.66 -0.15
C ALA A 58 10.41 -2.14 -0.05
N ALA A 59 9.44 -3.04 0.10
CA ALA A 59 9.70 -4.49 0.17
C ALA A 59 10.40 -5.01 -1.11
N THR A 60 9.87 -4.69 -2.30
CA THR A 60 10.49 -5.14 -3.56
C THR A 60 11.83 -4.46 -3.89
N ARG A 61 12.20 -3.38 -3.20
CA ARG A 61 13.53 -2.76 -3.33
C ARG A 61 14.58 -3.50 -2.51
N HIS A 62 14.20 -4.11 -1.39
CA HIS A 62 15.12 -4.80 -0.48
C HIS A 62 15.42 -6.24 -0.91
N ASP A 63 14.51 -6.93 -1.59
CA ASP A 63 14.77 -8.30 -2.11
C ASP A 63 16.05 -8.37 -2.98
N ARG A 64 16.34 -7.33 -3.77
CA ARG A 64 17.56 -7.28 -4.58
C ARG A 64 18.84 -7.14 -3.76
N LEU A 65 18.77 -6.54 -2.58
CA LEU A 65 19.94 -6.37 -1.72
C LEU A 65 20.32 -7.70 -1.08
N ASP A 66 19.32 -8.53 -0.75
CA ASP A 66 19.53 -9.84 -0.15
C ASP A 66 20.22 -10.82 -1.11
N GLU A 67 19.86 -10.80 -2.40
CA GLU A 67 20.59 -11.57 -3.42
C GLU A 67 22.07 -11.15 -3.52
N THR A 68 22.36 -9.85 -3.46
CA THR A 68 23.74 -9.35 -3.50
C THR A 68 24.53 -9.64 -2.23
N LEU A 69 23.86 -9.72 -1.07
CA LEU A 69 24.46 -10.13 0.20
C LEU A 69 24.78 -11.62 0.22
N LEU A 70 23.91 -12.47 -0.33
CA LEU A 70 24.13 -13.92 -0.38
C LEU A 70 25.17 -14.32 -1.43
N ALA A 71 25.23 -13.60 -2.56
CA ALA A 71 26.16 -13.91 -3.65
C ALA A 71 27.62 -13.51 -3.35
N ASN A 72 27.85 -12.59 -2.40
CA ASN A 72 29.17 -12.03 -2.15
C ASN A 72 29.66 -12.30 -0.71
N PRO A 73 30.70 -13.14 -0.50
CA PRO A 73 31.22 -13.46 0.83
C PRO A 73 32.10 -12.35 1.45
N TRP A 74 32.55 -11.35 0.68
CA TRP A 74 33.41 -10.27 1.16
C TRP A 74 32.89 -9.54 2.42
N PRO A 75 31.63 -9.08 2.50
CA PRO A 75 31.09 -8.44 3.70
C PRO A 75 31.16 -9.32 4.96
N ILE A 76 30.99 -10.65 4.83
CA ILE A 76 31.11 -11.60 5.94
C ILE A 76 32.57 -11.69 6.41
N LEU A 77 33.52 -11.77 5.46
CA LEU A 77 34.96 -11.80 5.77
C LEU A 77 35.42 -10.51 6.47
N ILE A 78 34.93 -9.35 6.03
CA ILE A 78 35.22 -8.05 6.64
C ILE A 78 34.69 -8.00 8.09
N ALA A 79 33.47 -8.49 8.32
CA ALA A 79 32.89 -8.55 9.66
C ALA A 79 33.69 -9.49 10.60
N ILE A 80 34.13 -10.65 10.10
CA ILE A 80 34.98 -11.59 10.85
C ILE A 80 36.34 -10.95 11.18
N TYR A 81 36.97 -10.30 10.21
CA TYR A 81 38.24 -9.62 10.38
C TYR A 81 38.16 -8.53 11.46
N LEU A 82 37.16 -7.65 11.37
CA LEU A 82 36.89 -6.59 12.36
C LEU A 82 36.68 -7.17 13.77
N LYS A 83 35.91 -8.25 13.87
CA LYS A 83 35.62 -8.91 15.15
C LYS A 83 36.86 -9.58 15.76
N ASN A 84 37.76 -10.10 14.93
CA ASN A 84 39.03 -10.64 15.37
C ASN A 84 40.01 -9.55 15.79
N THR A 85 40.11 -8.43 15.05
CA THR A 85 40.96 -7.29 15.45
C THR A 85 40.57 -6.71 16.81
N ALA A 86 39.28 -6.69 17.15
CA ALA A 86 38.82 -6.23 18.46
C ALA A 86 39.23 -7.18 19.60
N LYS A 87 39.36 -8.49 19.34
CA LYS A 87 39.81 -9.48 20.33
C LYS A 87 41.32 -9.40 20.57
N THR A 88 42.11 -9.17 19.52
CA THR A 88 43.58 -9.10 19.62
C THR A 88 44.07 -7.85 20.37
N GLN A 89 43.26 -6.79 20.42
CA GLN A 89 43.56 -5.55 21.16
C GLN A 89 43.19 -5.60 22.65
N LEU A 90 42.55 -6.70 23.11
CA LEU A 90 42.14 -6.92 24.50
C LEU A 90 42.99 -8.00 25.21
N VAL A 91 44.09 -8.44 24.58
CA VAL A 91 45.14 -9.32 25.12
C VAL A 91 46.44 -8.52 25.18
#